data_AF-A0A7C7BSE0-F1
#
_entry.id   AF-A0A7C7BSE0-F1
#
_cell.length_a   1.000
_cell.length_b   1.000
_cell.length_c   1.000
_cell.angle_alpha   90.00
_cell.angle_beta   90.00
_cell.angle_gamma   90.00
#
_symmetry.space_group_name_H-M   'P 1'
#
loop_
_entity.id
_entity.type
_entity.pdbx_description
1 polymer ?
#
loop_
_entity_poly.entity_id
_entity_poly.type
_entity_poly.pdbx_seq_one_letter_code
_entity_poly.pdbx_strand_id
1 'polypeptide(L)'
;MPQTLFEVARWDRLDPISQVANLQVARASMIFSVLPFITKTDFTFSETFSREEAVSTFRALNEEVTAGTQDTGEMNFSVAIQADKIIADRQMLKVKGRGAWNKQLQEKLFGLSATFNESFFKGDQLVNPKAFNGLQTIVERYLPASQTINGGTAGGDALSLALLDAAIAEVRGDDVVLLMSRAMALKFSASGRNSAVAGFVNYTTDSLGRRITRYNDIPIVPIIGRYNRDDILPFTEPAPNGAQLQTTSIYIARMGAEGVYGAQTQAIEVGEEKITGSVNIEADLEWVSGVGLGHPLSVARFNGITDAPFVS
;
A
#
# COMPACT_ATOMS: atom_id res chain seq x y z
N MET A 1 -17.44 2.53 7.28
CA MET A 1 -17.07 3.30 6.07
C MET A 1 -15.55 3.28 5.98
N PRO A 2 -14.96 3.11 4.78
CA PRO A 2 -13.51 3.22 4.60
C PRO A 2 -13.06 4.63 5.00
N GLN A 3 -12.03 4.73 5.85
CA GLN A 3 -11.50 6.01 6.32
C GLN A 3 -9.97 5.96 6.27
N THR A 4 -9.32 7.02 5.81
CA THR A 4 -7.85 7.09 5.87
C THR A 4 -7.38 7.15 7.32
N LEU A 5 -6.12 6.77 7.60
CA LEU A 5 -5.59 6.82 8.98
C LEU A 5 -5.66 8.24 9.59
N PHE A 6 -5.61 9.26 8.74
CA PHE A 6 -5.82 10.66 9.13
C PHE A 6 -7.26 10.93 9.58
N GLU A 7 -8.25 10.38 8.87
CA GLU A 7 -9.66 10.51 9.23
C GLU A 7 -10.00 9.70 10.49
N VAL A 8 -9.44 8.50 10.64
CA VAL A 8 -9.55 7.69 11.86
C VAL A 8 -9.05 8.48 13.07
N ALA A 9 -7.89 9.13 12.96
CA ALA A 9 -7.34 9.98 14.03
C ALA A 9 -8.24 11.18 14.39
N ARG A 10 -9.05 11.66 13.45
CA ARG A 10 -9.93 12.83 13.63
C ARG A 10 -11.29 12.46 14.20
N TRP A 11 -11.86 11.32 13.82
CA TRP A 11 -13.26 10.99 14.08
C TRP A 11 -13.48 9.98 15.21
N ASP A 12 -12.51 9.09 15.48
CA ASP A 12 -12.67 8.11 16.54
C ASP A 12 -12.37 8.70 17.93
N ARG A 13 -13.19 8.33 18.92
CA ARG A 13 -12.94 8.60 20.35
C ARG A 13 -11.82 7.69 20.89
N LEU A 14 -10.69 7.71 20.22
CA LEU A 14 -9.45 7.09 20.70
C LEU A 14 -8.87 7.95 21.82
N ASP A 15 -8.05 7.32 22.67
CA ASP A 15 -7.26 8.06 23.64
C ASP A 15 -6.41 9.13 22.93
N PRO A 16 -6.24 10.34 23.51
CA PRO A 16 -5.51 11.43 22.87
C PRO A 16 -4.09 11.05 22.43
N ILE A 17 -3.45 10.11 23.14
CA ILE A 17 -2.10 9.61 22.80
C ILE A 17 -2.15 8.77 21.52
N SER A 18 -3.13 7.87 21.41
CA SER A 18 -3.34 7.04 20.22
C SER A 18 -3.76 7.87 19.00
N GLN A 19 -4.53 8.94 19.18
CA GLN A 19 -4.81 9.91 18.10
C GLN A 19 -3.54 10.57 17.57
N VAL A 20 -2.66 11.02 18.47
CA VAL A 20 -1.36 11.61 18.09
C VAL A 20 -0.47 10.57 17.41
N ALA A 21 -0.46 9.33 17.89
CA ALA A 21 0.28 8.22 17.29
C ALA A 21 -0.17 7.94 15.85
N ASN A 22 -1.48 7.82 15.62
CA ASN A 22 -2.07 7.63 14.29
C ASN A 22 -1.71 8.78 13.35
N LEU A 23 -1.80 10.03 13.82
CA LEU A 23 -1.42 11.20 13.03
C LEU A 23 0.08 11.20 12.68
N GLN A 24 0.95 10.78 13.61
CA GLN A 24 2.39 10.68 13.36
C GLN A 24 2.72 9.62 12.31
N VAL A 25 2.08 8.45 12.39
CA VAL A 25 2.23 7.38 11.39
C VAL A 25 1.69 7.82 10.03
N ALA A 26 0.52 8.48 9.98
CA ALA A 26 -0.05 9.00 8.73
C ALA A 26 0.89 10.02 8.06
N ARG A 27 1.65 10.80 8.82
CA ARG A 27 2.62 11.77 8.28
C ARG A 27 3.91 11.13 7.80
N ALA A 28 4.25 9.92 8.26
CA ALA A 28 5.52 9.27 7.99
C ALA A 28 5.67 8.79 6.54
N SER A 29 4.57 8.41 5.89
CA SER A 29 4.57 7.93 4.51
C SER A 29 3.40 8.49 3.70
N MET A 30 3.62 8.68 2.40
CA MET A 30 2.59 9.16 1.47
C MET A 30 1.54 8.09 1.16
N ILE A 31 1.81 6.81 1.43
CA ILE A 31 0.80 5.77 1.19
C ILE A 31 -0.42 5.94 2.10
N PHE A 32 -0.22 6.40 3.34
CA PHE A 32 -1.30 6.56 4.31
C PHE A 32 -2.26 7.72 4.00
N SER A 33 -1.91 8.61 3.06
CA SER A 33 -2.83 9.65 2.60
C SER A 33 -3.77 9.17 1.50
N VAL A 34 -3.42 8.08 0.80
CA VAL A 34 -4.25 7.50 -0.28
C VAL A 34 -4.92 6.19 0.11
N LEU A 35 -4.34 5.44 1.04
CA LEU A 35 -4.82 4.13 1.46
C LEU A 35 -5.95 4.28 2.50
N PRO A 36 -7.19 3.87 2.18
CA PRO A 36 -8.25 3.81 3.18
C PRO A 36 -8.06 2.60 4.09
N PHE A 37 -8.41 2.73 5.37
CA PHE A 37 -8.47 1.64 6.33
C PHE A 37 -9.91 1.21 6.60
N ILE A 38 -10.11 -0.11 6.71
CA ILE A 38 -11.37 -0.74 7.07
C ILE A 38 -11.14 -1.60 8.31
N THR A 39 -11.98 -1.38 9.32
CA THR A 39 -11.95 -2.18 10.54
C THR A 39 -12.60 -3.54 10.31
N LYS A 40 -11.88 -4.61 10.63
CA LYS A 40 -12.33 -6.02 10.54
C LYS A 40 -12.34 -6.63 11.93
N THR A 41 -13.34 -7.44 12.25
CA THR A 41 -13.49 -8.04 13.59
C THR A 41 -12.50 -9.16 13.84
N ASP A 42 -12.20 -9.95 12.81
CA ASP A 42 -11.39 -11.17 12.92
C ASP A 42 -9.97 -10.98 12.38
N PHE A 43 -9.03 -11.83 12.82
CA PHE A 43 -7.64 -11.84 12.34
C PHE A 43 -7.50 -12.38 10.91
N THR A 44 -8.51 -13.08 10.43
CA THR A 44 -8.64 -13.56 9.05
C THR A 44 -9.98 -13.11 8.52
N PHE A 45 -10.02 -12.61 7.31
CA PHE A 45 -11.25 -12.18 6.67
C PHE A 45 -11.26 -12.60 5.21
N SER A 46 -12.45 -12.83 4.67
CA SER A 46 -12.62 -13.13 3.27
C SER A 46 -13.38 -12.01 2.57
N GLU A 47 -13.02 -11.80 1.31
CA GLU A 47 -13.72 -10.90 0.40
C GLU A 47 -14.31 -11.74 -0.72
N THR A 48 -15.61 -11.59 -0.93
CA THR A 48 -16.34 -12.27 -2.00
C THR A 48 -16.56 -11.31 -3.16
N PHE A 49 -16.33 -11.78 -4.36
CA PHE A 49 -16.49 -11.00 -5.59
C PHE A 49 -17.21 -11.83 -6.66
N SER A 50 -17.93 -11.16 -7.55
CA SER A 50 -18.51 -11.80 -8.73
C SER A 50 -17.41 -12.13 -9.74
N ARG A 51 -17.27 -13.41 -10.14
CA ARG A 51 -16.35 -13.82 -11.21
C ARG A 51 -16.93 -13.57 -12.59
N GLU A 52 -18.23 -13.76 -12.73
CA GLU A 52 -18.98 -13.48 -13.95
C GLU A 52 -20.13 -12.52 -13.64
N GLU A 53 -20.38 -11.59 -14.57
CA GLU A 53 -21.56 -10.73 -14.49
C GLU A 53 -22.80 -11.56 -14.81
N ALA A 54 -23.90 -11.28 -14.12
CA ALA A 54 -25.17 -11.96 -14.38
C ALA A 54 -25.60 -11.72 -15.83
N VAL A 55 -25.69 -12.79 -16.62
CA VAL A 55 -26.08 -12.70 -18.02
C VAL A 55 -27.61 -12.57 -18.11
N SER A 56 -28.08 -11.51 -18.78
CA SER A 56 -29.49 -11.36 -19.16
C SER A 56 -29.69 -11.81 -20.61
N THR A 57 -30.72 -12.61 -20.85
CA THR A 57 -31.06 -13.09 -22.20
C THR A 57 -32.37 -12.46 -22.68
N PHE A 58 -32.44 -12.14 -23.97
CA PHE A 58 -33.70 -11.71 -24.59
C PHE A 58 -34.63 -12.93 -24.72
N ARG A 59 -35.88 -12.79 -24.27
CA ARG A 59 -36.92 -13.82 -24.42
C ARG A 59 -37.87 -13.47 -25.57
N ALA A 60 -38.42 -14.48 -26.22
CA ALA A 60 -39.53 -14.28 -27.15
C ALA A 60 -40.86 -14.01 -26.42
N LEU A 61 -41.86 -13.52 -27.17
CA LEU A 61 -43.23 -13.41 -26.67
C LEU A 61 -43.76 -14.82 -26.32
N ASN A 62 -44.27 -14.98 -25.09
CA ASN A 62 -44.73 -16.25 -24.50
C ASN A 62 -43.63 -17.28 -24.13
N GLU A 63 -42.36 -16.88 -24.07
CA GLU A 63 -41.28 -17.73 -23.54
C GLU A 63 -40.98 -17.40 -22.06
N GLU A 64 -40.73 -18.44 -21.26
CA GLU A 64 -40.36 -18.35 -19.84
C GLU A 64 -38.85 -18.09 -19.70
N VAL A 65 -38.48 -17.22 -18.74
CA VAL A 65 -37.07 -16.85 -18.52
C VAL A 65 -36.42 -17.87 -17.60
N THR A 66 -35.26 -18.40 -18.01
CA THR A 66 -34.41 -19.18 -17.09
C THR A 66 -33.65 -18.23 -16.17
N ALA A 67 -33.68 -18.46 -14.86
CA ALA A 67 -32.91 -17.66 -13.91
C ALA A 67 -31.40 -17.85 -14.14
N GLY A 68 -30.67 -16.75 -14.34
CA GLY A 68 -29.22 -16.78 -14.41
C GLY A 68 -28.61 -17.07 -13.05
N THR A 69 -27.54 -17.87 -13.02
CA THR A 69 -26.71 -18.08 -11.84
C THR A 69 -25.50 -17.15 -11.88
N GLN A 70 -25.14 -16.58 -10.74
CA GLN A 70 -23.92 -15.79 -10.57
C GLN A 70 -22.82 -16.70 -10.01
N ASP A 71 -21.64 -16.72 -10.65
CA ASP A 71 -20.45 -17.34 -10.06
C ASP A 71 -19.75 -16.33 -9.14
N THR A 72 -19.53 -16.73 -7.88
CA THR A 72 -18.85 -15.91 -6.88
C THR A 72 -17.51 -16.56 -6.50
N GLY A 73 -16.45 -15.76 -6.54
CA GLY A 73 -15.14 -16.10 -6.02
C GLY A 73 -14.96 -15.57 -4.61
N GLU A 74 -14.09 -16.21 -3.84
CA GLU A 74 -13.70 -15.78 -2.50
C GLU A 74 -12.17 -15.70 -2.42
N MET A 75 -11.66 -14.61 -1.85
CA MET A 75 -10.25 -14.42 -1.54
C MET A 75 -10.08 -14.27 -0.03
N ASN A 76 -9.11 -15.00 0.52
CA ASN A 76 -8.82 -14.98 1.95
C ASN A 76 -7.61 -14.10 2.26
N PHE A 77 -7.78 -13.21 3.21
CA PHE A 77 -6.75 -12.31 3.72
C PHE A 77 -6.57 -12.50 5.22
N SER A 78 -5.42 -12.05 5.71
CA SER A 78 -5.09 -12.08 7.13
C SER A 78 -4.44 -10.76 7.55
N VAL A 79 -4.67 -10.37 8.80
CA VAL A 79 -3.96 -9.27 9.44
C VAL A 79 -2.84 -9.82 10.31
N ALA A 80 -1.77 -9.04 10.46
CA ALA A 80 -0.64 -9.35 11.32
C ALA A 80 -0.53 -8.34 12.46
N ILE A 81 0.02 -8.80 13.59
CA ILE A 81 0.28 -7.95 14.74
C ILE A 81 1.70 -7.41 14.62
N GLN A 82 1.82 -6.10 14.43
CA GLN A 82 3.09 -5.38 14.54
C GLN A 82 3.18 -4.82 15.95
N ALA A 83 4.26 -5.13 16.66
CA ALA A 83 4.47 -4.68 18.03
C ALA A 83 5.92 -4.22 18.26
N ASP A 84 6.09 -3.23 19.12
CA ASP A 84 7.38 -2.80 19.65
C ASP A 84 7.21 -2.36 21.11
N LYS A 85 8.33 -2.19 21.82
CA LYS A 85 8.35 -1.77 23.22
C LYS A 85 9.14 -0.47 23.38
N ILE A 86 8.58 0.44 24.15
CA ILE A 86 9.23 1.68 24.59
C ILE A 86 9.79 1.43 25.98
N ILE A 87 11.07 1.71 26.17
CA ILE A 87 11.78 1.46 27.44
C ILE A 87 12.58 2.69 27.79
N ALA A 88 12.31 3.27 28.97
CA ALA A 88 13.06 4.41 29.48
C ALA A 88 13.38 4.26 30.97
N ASP A 89 14.59 4.65 31.35
CA ASP A 89 15.02 4.65 32.74
C ASP A 89 14.29 5.72 33.57
N ARG A 90 13.83 5.35 34.78
CA ARG A 90 13.07 6.22 35.69
C ARG A 90 13.84 7.44 36.17
N GLN A 91 15.13 7.29 36.47
CA GLN A 91 15.96 8.42 36.87
C GLN A 91 16.23 9.35 35.68
N MET A 92 16.46 8.79 34.50
CA MET A 92 16.60 9.60 33.28
C MET A 92 15.33 10.40 32.98
N LEU A 93 14.16 9.80 33.15
CA LEU A 93 12.85 10.48 33.03
C LEU A 93 12.68 11.60 34.06
N LYS A 94 13.13 11.42 35.29
CA LYS A 94 13.09 12.46 36.33
C LYS A 94 14.05 13.61 36.05
N VAL A 95 15.24 13.32 35.51
CA VAL A 95 16.30 14.32 35.28
C VAL A 95 16.09 15.09 33.96
N LYS A 96 15.75 14.38 32.88
CA LYS A 96 15.61 14.97 31.53
C LYS A 96 14.15 15.25 31.13
N GLY A 97 13.20 14.92 32.01
CA GLY A 97 11.77 15.04 31.73
C GLY A 97 11.28 14.03 30.67
N ARG A 98 10.02 14.21 30.23
CA ARG A 98 9.35 13.33 29.26
C ARG A 98 9.82 13.53 27.80
N GLY A 99 10.76 14.43 27.54
CA GLY A 99 11.29 14.67 26.19
C GLY A 99 11.98 13.45 25.58
N ALA A 100 12.75 12.70 26.38
CA ALA A 100 13.41 11.48 25.92
C ALA A 100 12.40 10.37 25.56
N TRP A 101 11.35 10.23 26.37
CA TRP A 101 10.24 9.30 26.12
C TRP A 101 9.52 9.62 24.82
N ASN A 102 9.11 10.87 24.63
CA ASN A 102 8.38 11.29 23.44
C ASN A 102 9.22 11.11 22.16
N LYS A 103 10.54 11.34 22.24
CA LYS A 103 11.45 11.09 21.11
C LYS A 103 11.51 9.60 20.76
N GLN A 104 11.65 8.74 21.76
CA GLN A 104 11.68 7.29 21.54
C GLN A 104 10.34 6.81 20.96
N LEU A 105 9.20 7.26 21.51
CA LEU A 105 7.88 6.96 20.98
C LEU A 105 7.78 7.36 19.48
N GLN A 106 8.23 8.56 19.11
CA GLN A 106 8.23 9.00 17.72
C GLN A 106 9.10 8.13 16.81
N GLU A 107 10.31 7.75 17.25
CA GLU A 107 11.20 6.87 16.49
C GLU A 107 10.59 5.48 16.30
N LYS A 108 9.91 4.96 17.32
CA LYS A 108 9.20 3.67 17.28
C LYS A 108 7.99 3.71 16.33
N LEU A 109 7.19 4.77 16.38
CA LEU A 109 6.07 4.97 15.45
C LEU A 109 6.54 5.12 13.99
N PHE A 110 7.64 5.82 13.75
CA PHE A 110 8.24 5.87 12.41
C PHE A 110 8.71 4.49 11.95
N GLY A 111 9.34 3.71 12.83
CA GLY A 111 9.74 2.33 12.57
C GLY A 111 8.55 1.44 12.21
N LEU A 112 7.47 1.51 12.98
CA LEU A 112 6.20 0.80 12.73
C LEU A 112 5.65 1.12 11.33
N SER A 113 5.57 2.41 11.00
CA SER A 113 5.10 2.88 9.69
C SER A 113 5.95 2.38 8.53
N ALA A 114 7.27 2.29 8.70
CA ALA A 114 8.19 1.81 7.67
C ALA A 114 8.04 0.29 7.47
N THR A 115 7.94 -0.47 8.55
CA THR A 115 7.71 -1.92 8.50
C THR A 115 6.38 -2.26 7.82
N PHE A 116 5.32 -1.49 8.11
CA PHE A 116 4.04 -1.64 7.39
C PHE A 116 4.20 -1.36 5.90
N ASN A 117 4.84 -0.26 5.50
CA ASN A 117 5.04 0.03 4.07
C ASN A 117 5.83 -1.08 3.37
N GLU A 118 6.88 -1.59 4.00
CA GLU A 118 7.68 -2.69 3.45
C GLU A 118 6.83 -3.96 3.30
N SER A 119 6.07 -4.32 4.34
CA SER A 119 5.19 -5.49 4.34
C SER A 119 4.01 -5.34 3.37
N PHE A 120 3.52 -4.12 3.17
CA PHE A 120 2.46 -3.79 2.23
C PHE A 120 2.86 -4.14 0.79
N PHE A 121 4.10 -3.90 0.38
CA PHE A 121 4.57 -4.26 -0.96
C PHE A 121 5.19 -5.66 -1.04
N LYS A 122 6.04 -6.01 -0.08
CA LYS A 122 6.93 -7.19 -0.12
C LYS A 122 6.57 -8.30 0.87
N GLY A 123 5.50 -8.15 1.64
CA GLY A 123 5.06 -9.16 2.60
C GLY A 123 4.82 -10.52 1.94
N ASP A 124 5.34 -11.57 2.56
CA ASP A 124 5.16 -12.95 2.10
C ASP A 124 5.10 -13.89 3.30
N GLN A 125 3.95 -14.53 3.50
CA GLN A 125 3.72 -15.50 4.57
C GLN A 125 4.54 -16.78 4.43
N LEU A 126 4.97 -17.14 3.22
CA LEU A 126 5.84 -18.30 3.02
C LEU A 126 7.27 -18.03 3.52
N VAL A 127 7.73 -16.78 3.45
CA VAL A 127 9.06 -16.37 3.92
C VAL A 127 9.03 -15.95 5.39
N ASN A 128 8.02 -15.17 5.78
CA ASN A 128 7.80 -14.74 7.15
C ASN A 128 6.36 -15.05 7.58
N PRO A 129 6.12 -16.19 8.25
CA PRO A 129 4.78 -16.61 8.69
C PRO A 129 4.09 -15.64 9.65
N LYS A 130 4.82 -14.68 10.23
CA LYS A 130 4.27 -13.65 11.12
C LYS A 130 3.83 -12.38 10.39
N ALA A 131 4.17 -12.23 9.12
CA ALA A 131 3.73 -11.11 8.28
C ALA A 131 2.40 -11.45 7.59
N PHE A 132 1.78 -10.46 6.97
CA PHE A 132 0.70 -10.65 6.01
C PHE A 132 1.26 -10.68 4.57
N ASN A 133 0.48 -11.17 3.61
CA ASN A 133 0.86 -11.12 2.21
C ASN A 133 0.69 -9.69 1.66
N GLY A 134 1.76 -9.13 1.11
CA GLY A 134 1.77 -7.82 0.46
C GLY A 134 1.32 -7.89 -1.00
N LEU A 135 1.23 -6.73 -1.64
CA LEU A 135 0.76 -6.59 -3.02
C LEU A 135 1.52 -7.45 -4.02
N GLN A 136 2.83 -7.62 -3.88
CA GLN A 136 3.58 -8.48 -4.80
C GLN A 136 3.08 -9.93 -4.74
N THR A 137 3.01 -10.49 -3.54
CA THR A 137 2.55 -11.86 -3.32
C THR A 137 1.09 -12.02 -3.72
N ILE A 138 0.23 -11.03 -3.42
CA ILE A 138 -1.18 -11.01 -3.84
C ILE A 138 -1.28 -11.09 -5.37
N VAL A 139 -0.60 -10.19 -6.08
CA VAL A 139 -0.67 -10.12 -7.55
C VAL A 139 -0.09 -11.36 -8.21
N GLU A 140 1.08 -11.84 -7.76
CA GLU A 140 1.77 -12.96 -8.41
C GLU A 140 1.12 -14.33 -8.14
N ARG A 141 0.53 -14.53 -6.96
CA ARG A 141 0.06 -15.87 -6.53
C ARG A 141 -1.45 -16.03 -6.51
N TYR A 142 -2.20 -14.95 -6.30
CA TYR A 142 -3.63 -15.01 -6.03
C TYR A 142 -4.48 -14.29 -7.07
N LEU A 143 -3.89 -13.46 -7.93
CA LEU A 143 -4.59 -12.78 -9.02
C LEU A 143 -4.37 -13.45 -10.37
N PRO A 144 -5.26 -13.21 -11.36
CA PRO A 144 -5.06 -13.66 -12.73
C PRO A 144 -3.74 -13.13 -13.30
N ALA A 145 -3.09 -13.91 -14.17
CA ALA A 145 -1.82 -13.53 -14.78
C ALA A 145 -1.87 -12.21 -15.57
N SER A 146 -3.06 -11.78 -16.03
CA SER A 146 -3.25 -10.48 -16.69
C SER A 146 -2.93 -9.28 -15.78
N GLN A 147 -3.01 -9.45 -14.45
CA GLN A 147 -2.65 -8.40 -13.49
C GLN A 147 -1.14 -8.27 -13.28
N THR A 148 -0.33 -9.16 -13.87
CA THR A 148 1.12 -8.98 -13.98
C THR A 148 1.47 -8.61 -15.42
N ILE A 149 1.61 -7.31 -15.69
CA ILE A 149 1.99 -6.82 -17.01
C ILE A 149 3.52 -6.79 -17.11
N ASN A 150 4.05 -7.54 -18.08
CA ASN A 150 5.49 -7.59 -18.35
C ASN A 150 5.92 -6.40 -19.22
N GLY A 151 6.70 -5.50 -18.62
CA GLY A 151 7.21 -4.29 -19.28
C GLY A 151 8.51 -4.46 -20.04
N GLY A 152 9.10 -5.65 -20.05
CA GLY A 152 10.34 -5.88 -20.77
C GLY A 152 10.71 -7.33 -21.02
N THR A 153 11.80 -7.51 -21.77
CA THR A 153 12.42 -8.78 -22.14
C THR A 153 13.23 -9.39 -20.99
N ALA A 154 13.97 -10.49 -21.25
CA ALA A 154 14.82 -11.19 -20.27
C ALA A 154 15.92 -10.30 -19.64
N GLY A 155 16.20 -9.12 -20.19
CA GLY A 155 17.08 -8.11 -19.60
C GLY A 155 16.34 -6.98 -18.87
N GLY A 156 15.02 -6.91 -18.98
CA GLY A 156 14.23 -5.71 -18.69
C GLY A 156 14.40 -4.66 -19.79
N ASP A 157 13.42 -3.78 -19.91
CA ASP A 157 13.42 -2.71 -20.92
C ASP A 157 13.21 -1.34 -20.27
N ALA A 158 13.41 -0.28 -21.05
CA ALA A 158 13.01 1.06 -20.65
C ALA A 158 11.49 1.13 -20.50
N LEU A 159 11.01 1.98 -19.57
CA LEU A 159 9.57 2.22 -19.42
C LEU A 159 8.98 2.77 -20.74
N SER A 160 8.04 2.04 -21.33
CA SER A 160 7.19 2.51 -22.43
C SER A 160 5.92 3.14 -21.87
N LEU A 161 5.61 4.36 -22.33
CA LEU A 161 4.38 5.06 -21.93
C LEU A 161 3.14 4.37 -22.49
N ALA A 162 3.19 3.86 -23.72
CA ALA A 162 2.09 3.10 -24.30
C ALA A 162 1.78 1.80 -23.50
N LEU A 163 2.81 1.10 -23.02
CA LEU A 163 2.61 -0.08 -22.17
C LEU A 163 2.09 0.30 -20.78
N LEU A 164 2.49 1.45 -20.25
CA LEU A 164 1.94 1.96 -18.99
C LEU A 164 0.45 2.30 -19.12
N ASP A 165 0.04 2.93 -20.21
CA ASP A 165 -1.37 3.22 -20.48
C ASP A 165 -2.20 1.93 -20.63
N ALA A 166 -1.66 0.93 -21.32
CA ALA A 166 -2.28 -0.40 -21.41
C ALA A 166 -2.38 -1.06 -20.02
N ALA A 167 -1.34 -0.97 -19.19
CA ALA A 167 -1.34 -1.50 -17.83
C ALA A 167 -2.35 -0.78 -16.91
N ILE A 168 -2.57 0.53 -17.11
CA ILE A 168 -3.61 1.28 -16.40
C ILE A 168 -5.00 0.79 -16.80
N ALA A 169 -5.22 0.49 -18.08
CA ALA A 169 -6.51 0.01 -18.58
C ALA A 169 -6.92 -1.37 -18.04
N GLU A 170 -5.95 -2.20 -17.60
CA GLU A 170 -6.22 -3.51 -16.97
C GLU A 170 -6.81 -3.40 -15.55
N VAL A 171 -6.72 -2.22 -14.92
CA VAL A 171 -7.28 -1.97 -13.58
C VAL A 171 -8.70 -1.43 -13.70
N ARG A 172 -9.66 -2.15 -13.12
CA ARG A 172 -11.09 -1.81 -13.18
C ARG A 172 -11.46 -0.76 -12.13
N GLY A 173 -12.01 0.34 -12.62
CA GLY A 173 -12.72 1.35 -11.84
C GLY A 173 -11.97 2.68 -11.72
N ASP A 174 -12.61 3.62 -11.04
CA ASP A 174 -12.09 4.96 -10.85
C ASP A 174 -11.18 5.04 -9.60
N ASP A 175 -10.49 6.16 -9.38
CA ASP A 175 -9.56 6.38 -8.24
C ASP A 175 -8.29 5.50 -8.26
N VAL A 176 -7.72 5.32 -9.45
CA VAL A 176 -6.41 4.68 -9.64
C VAL A 176 -5.29 5.56 -9.11
N VAL A 177 -4.28 4.95 -8.50
CA VAL A 177 -3.03 5.58 -8.11
C VAL A 177 -1.84 4.75 -8.59
N LEU A 178 -0.74 5.42 -8.95
CA LEU A 178 0.52 4.79 -9.33
C LEU A 178 1.48 4.78 -8.14
N LEU A 179 1.82 3.59 -7.63
CA LEU A 179 2.76 3.40 -6.55
C LEU A 179 4.10 2.90 -7.12
N MET A 180 5.17 3.66 -6.92
CA MET A 180 6.48 3.35 -7.50
C MET A 180 7.62 3.83 -6.62
N SER A 181 8.85 3.39 -6.87
CA SER A 181 10.02 3.91 -6.14
C SER A 181 10.18 5.42 -6.34
N ARG A 182 10.78 6.11 -5.36
CA ARG A 182 11.05 7.55 -5.48
C ARG A 182 12.02 7.82 -6.64
N ALA A 183 12.98 6.93 -6.89
CA ALA A 183 13.84 6.99 -8.06
C ALA A 183 13.02 7.03 -9.38
N MET A 184 11.99 6.18 -9.50
CA MET A 184 11.10 6.18 -10.66
C MET A 184 10.24 7.46 -10.74
N ALA A 185 9.69 7.91 -9.62
CA ALA A 185 8.90 9.16 -9.58
C ALA A 185 9.72 10.41 -9.97
N LEU A 186 11.03 10.42 -9.64
CA LEU A 186 11.96 11.46 -10.09
C LEU A 186 12.19 11.40 -11.60
N LYS A 187 12.22 10.21 -12.20
CA LYS A 187 12.30 10.06 -13.66
C LYS A 187 11.06 10.58 -14.38
N PHE A 188 9.86 10.33 -13.87
CA PHE A 188 8.63 10.98 -14.39
C PHE A 188 8.70 12.50 -14.31
N SER A 189 9.26 13.03 -13.23
CA SER A 189 9.44 14.48 -13.10
C SER A 189 10.51 15.03 -14.07
N ALA A 190 11.53 14.23 -14.40
CA ALA A 190 12.54 14.59 -15.38
C ALA A 190 12.04 14.46 -16.82
N SER A 191 11.25 13.44 -17.14
CA SER A 191 10.64 13.23 -18.46
C SER A 191 9.63 14.32 -18.79
N GLY A 192 8.96 14.92 -17.80
CA GLY A 192 8.14 16.12 -18.00
C GLY A 192 8.90 17.35 -18.53
N ARG A 193 10.24 17.36 -18.48
CA ARG A 193 11.08 18.40 -19.11
C ARG A 193 11.39 18.11 -20.59
N ASN A 194 11.10 16.89 -21.06
CA ASN A 194 11.24 16.52 -22.45
C ASN A 194 9.95 16.88 -23.20
N SER A 195 10.06 17.68 -24.26
CA SER A 195 8.92 18.17 -25.04
C SER A 195 8.05 17.07 -25.66
N ALA A 196 8.59 15.86 -25.86
CA ALA A 196 7.84 14.71 -26.38
C ALA A 196 6.90 14.07 -25.34
N VAL A 197 7.16 14.27 -24.04
CA VAL A 197 6.44 13.63 -22.91
C VAL A 197 5.77 14.66 -21.99
N ALA A 198 6.10 15.95 -22.16
CA ALA A 198 5.65 17.05 -21.31
C ALA A 198 4.11 17.21 -21.21
N GLY A 199 3.34 16.74 -22.19
CA GLY A 199 1.88 16.84 -22.19
C GLY A 199 1.17 15.93 -21.16
N PHE A 200 1.85 14.92 -20.63
CA PHE A 200 1.24 13.91 -19.76
C PHE A 200 1.58 14.06 -18.28
N VAL A 201 2.51 14.96 -17.91
CA VAL A 201 3.01 15.11 -16.54
C VAL A 201 2.54 16.43 -15.94
N ASN A 202 1.65 16.36 -14.95
CA ASN A 202 1.11 17.52 -14.24
C ASN A 202 1.53 17.52 -12.76
N TYR A 203 1.48 18.67 -12.09
CA TYR A 203 1.78 18.79 -10.66
C TYR A 203 0.59 19.37 -9.90
N THR A 204 0.19 18.73 -8.81
CA THR A 204 -0.84 19.22 -7.90
C THR A 204 -0.34 19.25 -6.46
N THR A 205 -1.07 19.91 -5.57
CA THR A 205 -0.76 19.95 -4.13
C THR A 205 -1.78 19.13 -3.34
N ASP A 206 -1.29 18.27 -2.45
CA ASP A 206 -2.11 17.49 -1.51
C ASP A 206 -2.66 18.36 -0.37
N SER A 207 -3.68 17.85 0.33
CA SER A 207 -4.23 18.33 1.61
C SER A 207 -3.17 18.66 2.67
N LEU A 208 -2.01 17.97 2.64
CA LEU A 208 -0.87 18.21 3.52
C LEU A 208 0.17 19.21 2.96
N GLY A 209 -0.15 19.90 1.87
CA GLY A 209 0.74 20.89 1.22
C GLY A 209 1.90 20.28 0.44
N ARG A 210 1.91 18.95 0.22
CA ARG A 210 2.97 18.24 -0.51
C ARG A 210 2.70 18.28 -2.01
N ARG A 211 3.73 18.45 -2.83
CA ARG A 211 3.61 18.36 -4.30
C ARG A 211 3.49 16.90 -4.71
N ILE A 212 2.43 16.57 -5.45
CA ILE A 212 2.19 15.27 -6.07
C ILE A 212 2.38 15.42 -7.58
N THR A 213 3.20 14.55 -8.15
CA THR A 213 3.33 14.41 -9.61
C THR A 213 2.18 13.54 -10.11
N ARG A 214 1.57 13.90 -11.23
CA ARG A 214 0.50 13.13 -11.88
C ARG A 214 0.94 12.71 -13.28
N TYR A 215 0.51 11.53 -13.70
CA TYR A 215 0.63 11.05 -15.07
C TYR A 215 -0.78 10.81 -15.62
N ASN A 216 -1.15 11.49 -16.71
CA ASN A 216 -2.50 11.43 -17.29
C ASN A 216 -3.61 11.62 -16.21
N ASP A 217 -3.42 12.65 -15.37
CA ASP A 217 -4.24 12.99 -14.19
C ASP A 217 -4.28 11.97 -13.03
N ILE A 218 -3.62 10.82 -13.18
CA ILE A 218 -3.45 9.81 -12.14
C ILE A 218 -2.30 10.19 -11.20
N PRO A 219 -2.52 10.24 -9.87
CA PRO A 219 -1.47 10.59 -8.92
C PRO A 219 -0.39 9.52 -8.80
N ILE A 220 0.88 9.97 -8.82
CA ILE A 220 2.05 9.16 -8.50
C ILE A 220 2.38 9.32 -7.02
N VAL A 221 2.37 8.21 -6.30
CA VAL A 221 2.74 8.13 -4.88
C VAL A 221 4.11 7.46 -4.79
N PRO A 222 5.18 8.21 -4.47
CA PRO A 222 6.49 7.63 -4.29
C PRO A 222 6.52 6.79 -3.01
N ILE A 223 6.98 5.56 -3.15
CA ILE A 223 7.21 4.61 -2.07
C ILE A 223 8.58 4.92 -1.48
N ILE A 224 8.59 5.09 -0.17
CA ILE A 224 9.79 5.42 0.59
C ILE A 224 9.92 4.35 1.67
N GLY A 225 11.06 3.67 1.71
CA GLY A 225 11.36 2.79 2.83
C GLY A 225 12.17 3.51 3.90
N ARG A 226 13.05 2.78 4.58
CA ARG A 226 13.60 3.27 5.84
C ARG A 226 14.64 4.36 5.60
N TYR A 227 14.60 5.41 6.41
CA TYR A 227 15.53 6.55 6.32
C TYR A 227 15.57 7.21 4.93
N ASN A 228 14.43 7.28 4.24
CA ASN A 228 14.31 7.95 2.95
C ASN A 228 15.16 7.31 1.83
N ARG A 229 15.24 5.97 1.82
CA ARG A 229 15.88 5.17 0.79
C ARG A 229 14.84 4.49 -0.12
N ASP A 230 15.32 4.01 -1.26
CA ASP A 230 14.55 3.28 -2.27
C ASP A 230 14.68 1.75 -2.06
N ASP A 231 14.65 1.32 -0.81
CA ASP A 231 14.90 -0.05 -0.33
C ASP A 231 13.73 -1.02 -0.57
N ILE A 232 12.50 -0.53 -0.74
CA ILE A 232 11.32 -1.39 -0.96
C ILE A 232 11.21 -1.84 -2.42
N LEU A 233 11.43 -0.93 -3.38
CA LEU A 233 11.40 -1.21 -4.83
C LEU A 233 12.67 -0.69 -5.54
N PRO A 234 13.87 -1.14 -5.13
CA PRO A 234 15.11 -0.81 -5.84
C PRO A 234 15.10 -1.39 -7.26
N PHE A 235 16.01 -0.93 -8.11
CA PHE A 235 16.30 -1.53 -9.42
C PHE A 235 17.10 -2.83 -9.28
N THR A 236 16.65 -3.74 -8.41
CA THR A 236 17.30 -5.03 -8.15
C THR A 236 16.30 -6.17 -8.16
N GLU A 237 15.14 -5.98 -8.79
CA GLU A 237 14.17 -7.03 -9.03
C GLU A 237 14.56 -7.86 -10.26
N PRO A 238 14.22 -9.16 -10.28
CA PRO A 238 14.47 -10.00 -11.44
C PRO A 238 13.69 -9.50 -12.65
N ALA A 239 14.39 -9.39 -13.78
CA ALA A 239 13.77 -9.12 -15.06
C ALA A 239 12.77 -10.25 -15.42
N PRO A 240 11.63 -9.93 -16.07
CA PRO A 240 10.69 -10.93 -16.55
C PRO A 240 11.40 -11.94 -17.45
N ASN A 241 11.22 -13.23 -17.18
CA ASN A 241 11.83 -14.32 -17.96
C ASN A 241 13.38 -14.29 -17.99
N GLY A 242 14.03 -13.63 -17.03
CA GLY A 242 15.49 -13.54 -16.91
C GLY A 242 15.98 -13.65 -15.47
N ALA A 243 17.29 -13.85 -15.30
CA ALA A 243 17.93 -13.96 -13.99
C ALA A 243 18.59 -12.64 -13.52
N GLN A 244 18.59 -11.60 -14.36
CA GLN A 244 19.26 -10.34 -14.07
C GLN A 244 18.47 -9.51 -13.06
N LEU A 245 19.12 -9.07 -11.99
CA LEU A 245 18.55 -8.23 -10.94
C LEU A 245 18.83 -6.75 -11.24
N GLN A 246 18.13 -6.18 -12.21
CA GLN A 246 18.36 -4.80 -12.69
C GLN A 246 17.06 -4.03 -12.98
N THR A 247 15.93 -4.56 -12.54
CA THR A 247 14.60 -4.00 -12.84
C THR A 247 13.88 -3.54 -11.59
N THR A 248 12.86 -2.73 -11.77
CA THR A 248 11.90 -2.32 -10.73
C THR A 248 10.48 -2.51 -11.26
N SER A 249 9.50 -2.30 -10.39
CA SER A 249 8.08 -2.43 -10.71
C SER A 249 7.30 -1.16 -10.35
N ILE A 250 6.22 -0.93 -11.08
CA ILE A 250 5.18 0.06 -10.76
C ILE A 250 3.91 -0.72 -10.40
N TYR A 251 3.29 -0.38 -9.28
CA TYR A 251 1.99 -0.90 -8.91
C TYR A 251 0.92 0.11 -9.29
N ILE A 252 -0.14 -0.38 -9.91
CA ILE A 252 -1.30 0.39 -10.33
C ILE A 252 -2.44 -0.13 -9.48
N ALA A 253 -2.97 0.69 -8.58
CA ALA A 253 -3.96 0.25 -7.61
C ALA A 253 -5.14 1.22 -7.58
N ARG A 254 -6.36 0.70 -7.68
CA ARG A 254 -7.57 1.43 -7.31
C ARG A 254 -7.67 1.43 -5.79
N MET A 255 -7.72 2.62 -5.19
CA MET A 255 -7.88 2.76 -3.74
C MET A 255 -9.36 2.76 -3.38
N GLY A 256 -9.76 2.03 -2.33
CA GLY A 256 -11.16 2.01 -1.90
C GLY A 256 -11.60 0.66 -1.34
N ALA A 257 -12.85 0.60 -0.85
CA ALA A 257 -13.42 -0.64 -0.31
C ALA A 257 -13.57 -1.74 -1.36
N GLU A 258 -13.92 -1.38 -2.61
CA GLU A 258 -13.94 -2.30 -3.75
C GLU A 258 -12.58 -2.45 -4.43
N GLY A 259 -11.56 -1.73 -3.94
CA GLY A 259 -10.20 -1.74 -4.45
C GLY A 259 -9.22 -2.29 -3.43
N VAL A 260 -8.02 -1.72 -3.40
CA VAL A 260 -7.02 -1.94 -2.38
C VAL A 260 -7.33 -1.08 -1.15
N TYR A 261 -7.31 -1.69 0.02
CA TYR A 261 -7.46 -1.01 1.29
C TYR A 261 -6.58 -1.65 2.38
N GLY A 262 -6.26 -0.87 3.41
CA GLY A 262 -5.64 -1.38 4.63
C GLY A 262 -6.69 -2.03 5.53
N ALA A 263 -6.48 -3.28 5.92
CA ALA A 263 -7.31 -3.92 6.93
C ALA A 263 -6.70 -3.64 8.31
N GLN A 264 -7.52 -3.31 9.29
CA GLN A 264 -7.08 -3.26 10.69
C GLN A 264 -8.11 -3.89 11.60
N THR A 265 -7.69 -4.58 12.65
CA THR A 265 -8.62 -5.01 13.72
C THR A 265 -8.73 -3.94 14.79
N GLN A 266 -7.62 -3.26 15.04
CA GLN A 266 -7.51 -2.19 16.02
C GLN A 266 -6.58 -1.11 15.48
N ALA A 267 -6.90 0.15 15.76
CA ALA A 267 -6.01 1.27 15.50
C ALA A 267 -4.73 1.15 16.34
N ILE A 268 -3.72 1.98 16.07
CA ILE A 268 -2.47 1.96 16.82
C ILE A 268 -2.75 2.28 18.30
N GLU A 269 -2.32 1.39 19.18
CA GLU A 269 -2.45 1.55 20.63
C GLU A 269 -1.08 1.72 21.27
N VAL A 270 -0.98 2.72 22.15
CA VAL A 270 0.13 2.84 23.09
C VAL A 270 -0.38 2.39 24.45
N GLY A 271 0.06 1.21 24.88
CA GLY A 271 -0.34 0.62 26.15
C GLY A 271 0.12 1.45 27.35
N GLU A 272 -0.50 1.18 28.50
CA GLU A 272 -0.19 1.86 29.75
C GLU A 272 1.27 1.69 30.19
N GLU A 273 1.82 2.73 30.82
CA GLU A 273 3.16 2.70 31.40
C GLU A 273 3.21 1.71 32.59
N LYS A 274 4.05 0.68 32.46
CA LYS A 274 4.25 -0.34 33.50
C LYS A 274 5.65 -0.25 34.07
N ILE A 275 5.76 -0.47 35.38
CA ILE A 275 7.05 -0.63 36.08
C ILE A 275 7.29 -2.13 36.25
N THR A 276 8.05 -2.71 35.33
CA THR A 276 8.31 -4.16 35.32
C THR A 276 9.60 -4.47 36.06
N GLY A 277 9.54 -4.70 37.37
CA GLY A 277 10.62 -5.33 38.17
C GLY A 277 12.03 -4.73 38.12
N SER A 278 12.20 -3.57 37.47
CA SER A 278 13.48 -2.97 37.06
C SER A 278 13.43 -1.45 37.22
N VAL A 279 14.55 -0.77 36.95
CA VAL A 279 14.68 0.70 36.97
C VAL A 279 13.96 1.35 35.77
N ASN A 280 13.47 0.54 34.82
CA ASN A 280 12.81 1.00 33.60
C ASN A 280 11.29 1.14 33.75
N ILE A 281 10.75 2.16 33.08
CA ILE A 281 9.34 2.24 32.70
C ILE A 281 9.22 1.69 31.27
N GLU A 282 8.22 0.84 31.06
CA GLU A 282 7.95 0.18 29.79
C GLU A 282 6.53 0.48 29.32
N ALA A 283 6.33 0.63 28.01
CA ALA A 283 5.01 0.66 27.39
C ALA A 283 5.05 -0.15 26.09
N ASP A 284 3.99 -0.88 25.83
CA ASP A 284 3.83 -1.69 24.62
C ASP A 284 3.19 -0.82 23.53
N LEU A 285 3.70 -0.90 22.29
CA LEU A 285 3.15 -0.24 21.12
C LEU A 285 2.70 -1.33 20.16
N GLU A 286 1.41 -1.37 19.84
CA GLU A 286 0.83 -2.43 19.01
C GLU A 286 -0.04 -1.87 17.89
N TRP A 287 -0.01 -2.56 16.74
CA TRP A 287 -0.87 -2.29 15.60
C TRP A 287 -1.21 -3.58 14.85
N VAL A 288 -2.49 -3.91 14.81
CA VAL A 288 -3.00 -5.08 14.08
C VAL A 288 -3.47 -4.63 12.71
N SER A 289 -2.68 -4.94 11.68
CA SER A 289 -2.90 -4.43 10.33
C SER A 289 -2.59 -5.44 9.23
N GLY A 290 -3.18 -5.24 8.07
CA GLY A 290 -2.98 -6.06 6.88
C GLY A 290 -3.46 -5.34 5.63
N VAL A 291 -3.54 -6.09 4.54
CA VAL A 291 -4.01 -5.61 3.23
C VAL A 291 -5.23 -6.42 2.83
N GLY A 292 -6.25 -5.73 2.31
CA GLY A 292 -7.42 -6.34 1.71
C GLY A 292 -7.60 -5.88 0.27
N LEU A 293 -8.29 -6.71 -0.50
CA LEU A 293 -8.65 -6.44 -1.89
C LEU A 293 -10.13 -6.72 -2.09
N GLY A 294 -10.92 -5.71 -2.45
CA GLY A 294 -12.35 -5.88 -2.71
C GLY A 294 -12.67 -6.49 -4.08
N HIS A 295 -11.75 -6.40 -5.04
CA HIS A 295 -11.93 -6.97 -6.37
C HIS A 295 -10.58 -7.39 -6.99
N PRO A 296 -10.46 -8.57 -7.64
CA PRO A 296 -9.20 -9.07 -8.17
C PRO A 296 -8.59 -8.20 -9.27
N LEU A 297 -9.40 -7.49 -10.06
CA LEU A 297 -8.95 -6.57 -11.11
C LEU A 297 -8.73 -5.13 -10.61
N SER A 298 -8.53 -4.93 -9.30
CA SER A 298 -8.32 -3.58 -8.74
C SER A 298 -6.85 -3.22 -8.52
N VAL A 299 -5.93 -4.17 -8.77
CA VAL A 299 -4.49 -3.94 -8.67
C VAL A 299 -3.73 -4.72 -9.72
N ALA A 300 -2.85 -4.01 -10.43
CA ALA A 300 -1.93 -4.58 -11.39
C ALA A 300 -0.48 -4.23 -11.03
N ARG A 301 0.45 -5.10 -11.40
CA ARG A 301 1.90 -4.87 -11.30
C ARG A 301 2.48 -4.81 -12.70
N PHE A 302 3.10 -3.68 -13.01
CA PHE A 302 3.92 -3.50 -14.19
C PHE A 302 5.39 -3.72 -13.81
N ASN A 303 5.98 -4.85 -14.22
CA ASN A 303 7.33 -5.27 -13.83
C ASN A 303 8.34 -5.12 -15.00
N GLY A 304 9.63 -5.33 -14.72
CA GLY A 304 10.67 -5.43 -15.75
C GLY A 304 11.21 -4.11 -16.27
N ILE A 305 11.09 -3.04 -15.49
CA ILE A 305 11.51 -1.70 -15.88
C ILE A 305 12.96 -1.46 -15.44
N THR A 306 13.85 -1.16 -16.37
CA THR A 306 15.27 -0.88 -16.09
C THR A 306 15.52 0.58 -15.69
N ASP A 307 16.72 0.86 -15.18
CA ASP A 307 17.19 2.22 -14.91
C ASP A 307 17.55 3.01 -16.19
N ALA A 308 16.71 2.94 -17.24
CA ALA A 308 16.91 3.62 -18.51
C ALA A 308 16.01 4.88 -18.66
N PRO A 309 16.28 5.78 -19.64
CA PRO A 309 15.36 6.84 -20.05
C PRO A 309 14.06 6.26 -20.62
N PHE A 310 12.95 6.95 -20.44
CA PHE A 310 11.64 6.50 -20.93
C PHE A 310 11.55 6.52 -22.44
N VAL A 311 10.78 5.59 -22.99
CA VAL A 311 10.47 5.48 -24.42
C VAL A 311 8.98 5.75 -24.63
N SER A 312 8.64 6.40 -25.75
CA SER A 312 7.24 6.61 -26.16
C SER A 312 6.66 5.31 -26.69
#